data_AF-A0A9E3EJ78-F1
#
_entry.id   AF-A0A9E3EJ78-F1
#
_cell.length_a   1.000
_cell.length_b   1.000
_cell.length_c   1.000
_cell.angle_alpha   90.00
_cell.angle_beta   90.00
_cell.angle_gamma   90.00
#
_symmetry.space_group_name_H-M   'P 1'
#
loop_
_entity.id
_entity.type
_entity.pdbx_description
1 polymer ?
#
loop_
_entity_poly.entity_id
_entity_poly.type
_entity_poly.pdbx_seq_one_letter_code
_entity_poly.pdbx_strand_id
1 'polypeptide(L)'
;GNPGVLSKVDIEHRRAELARLKVHPRDDAQNQAILARANRLYEENLGSMRTLIGAEIDRMRNVIEGQDPEQITAMRARLGEFLDSIDRSLL
;
A
#
# COMPACT_ATOMS: atom_id res chain seq x y z
N GLY A 1 -37.97 -14.74 -19.12
CA GLY A 1 -37.08 -14.61 -17.95
C GLY A 1 -36.32 -13.32 -18.10
N ASN A 2 -36.38 -12.45 -17.10
CA ASN A 2 -35.87 -11.08 -17.16
C ASN A 2 -34.33 -11.07 -17.16
N PRO A 3 -33.64 -10.63 -18.23
CA PRO A 3 -32.18 -10.55 -18.26
C PRO A 3 -31.74 -9.21 -17.70
N GLY A 4 -31.85 -9.04 -16.37
CA GLY A 4 -31.68 -7.73 -15.73
C GLY A 4 -30.86 -7.72 -14.45
N VAL A 5 -30.19 -8.82 -14.10
CA VAL A 5 -29.39 -8.92 -12.87
C VAL A 5 -28.01 -9.53 -13.17
N LEU A 6 -27.33 -9.01 -14.19
CA LEU A 6 -25.88 -8.89 -14.12
C LEU A 6 -25.63 -7.65 -13.28
N SER A 7 -25.21 -7.91 -12.05
CA SER A 7 -25.28 -7.00 -10.92
C SER A 7 -24.56 -5.69 -11.23
N LYS A 8 -25.10 -4.58 -10.72
CA LYS A 8 -24.41 -3.27 -10.76
C LYS A 8 -22.99 -3.35 -10.16
N VAL A 9 -22.71 -4.37 -9.34
CA VAL A 9 -21.42 -4.68 -8.72
C VAL A 9 -20.36 -5.04 -9.78
N ASP A 10 -20.73 -5.75 -10.85
CA ASP A 10 -19.79 -6.14 -11.90
C ASP A 10 -19.36 -4.95 -12.78
N ILE A 11 -20.18 -3.90 -12.85
CA ILE A 11 -19.92 -2.68 -13.63
C ILE A 11 -18.91 -1.78 -12.92
N GLU A 12 -18.93 -1.70 -11.59
CA GLU A 12 -17.94 -0.94 -10.81
C GLU A 12 -16.57 -1.61 -10.84
N HIS A 13 -16.52 -2.94 -10.78
CA HIS A 13 -15.26 -3.69 -10.88
C HIS A 13 -14.57 -3.46 -12.24
N ARG A 14 -15.34 -3.47 -13.34
CA ARG A 14 -14.80 -3.15 -14.68
C ARG A 14 -14.52 -1.67 -14.91
N ARG A 15 -15.22 -0.75 -14.23
CA ARG A 15 -14.90 0.69 -14.27
C ARG A 15 -13.63 1.01 -13.51
N ALA A 16 -13.32 0.30 -12.41
CA ALA A 16 -12.03 0.40 -11.74
C ALA A 16 -10.88 -0.09 -12.64
N GLU A 17 -11.08 -1.14 -13.43
CA GLU A 17 -10.09 -1.60 -14.43
C GLU A 17 -9.79 -0.54 -15.51
N LEU A 18 -10.79 0.26 -15.91
CA LEU A 18 -10.60 1.35 -16.89
C LEU A 18 -9.94 2.60 -16.28
N ALA A 19 -10.03 2.81 -14.95
CA ALA A 19 -9.37 3.91 -14.25
C ALA A 19 -7.89 3.61 -13.91
N ARG A 20 -7.52 2.33 -13.77
CA ARG A 20 -6.12 1.88 -13.60
C ARG A 20 -5.22 2.21 -14.79
N LEU A 21 -5.78 2.62 -15.92
CA LEU A 21 -5.05 2.82 -17.17
C LEU A 21 -4.16 4.08 -17.22
N LYS A 22 -3.96 4.83 -16.13
CA LYS A 22 -3.15 6.08 -16.19
C LYS A 22 -2.13 6.30 -15.08
N VAL A 23 -2.26 5.67 -13.91
CA VAL A 23 -1.29 5.85 -12.82
C VAL A 23 -0.90 4.48 -12.32
N HIS A 24 0.35 4.09 -12.57
CA HIS A 24 0.88 2.86 -12.03
C HIS A 24 0.93 2.97 -10.49
N PRO A 25 0.60 1.93 -9.71
CA PRO A 25 0.71 1.97 -8.25
C PRO A 25 2.07 2.41 -7.68
N ARG A 26 3.14 2.33 -8.48
CA ARG A 26 4.50 2.83 -8.15
C ARG A 26 4.62 4.35 -8.29
N ASP A 27 3.79 4.96 -9.12
CA ASP A 27 3.72 6.40 -9.37
C ASP A 27 2.70 7.09 -8.45
N ASP A 28 1.94 6.29 -7.67
CA ASP A 28 1.02 6.81 -6.68
C ASP A 28 1.78 7.53 -5.55
N ALA A 29 1.46 8.81 -5.36
CA ALA A 29 2.16 9.68 -4.41
C ALA A 29 2.05 9.20 -2.96
N GLN A 30 0.93 8.57 -2.58
CA GLN A 30 0.74 8.06 -1.22
C GLN A 30 1.64 6.83 -0.96
N ASN A 31 1.81 5.97 -1.97
CA ASN A 31 2.73 4.83 -1.90
C ASN A 31 4.19 5.28 -1.85
N GLN A 32 4.56 6.30 -2.63
CA GLN A 32 5.90 6.89 -2.57
C GLN A 32 6.18 7.55 -1.21
N ALA A 33 5.22 8.31 -0.69
CA ALA A 33 5.35 9.00 0.59
C ALA A 33 5.56 8.01 1.74
N ILE A 34 4.79 6.92 1.79
CA ILE A 34 4.94 5.96 2.88
C ILE A 34 6.25 5.16 2.78
N LEU A 35 6.70 4.81 1.57
CA LEU A 35 8.00 4.18 1.37
C LEU A 35 9.14 5.11 1.75
N ALA A 36 9.07 6.40 1.40
CA ALA A 36 10.07 7.40 1.78
C ALA A 36 10.15 7.54 3.31
N ARG A 37 9.01 7.60 4.00
CA ARG A 37 8.96 7.62 5.47
C ARG A 37 9.58 6.36 6.07
N ALA A 38 9.24 5.18 5.55
CA ALA A 38 9.80 3.91 6.01
C ALA A 38 11.33 3.85 5.79
N ASN A 39 11.83 4.28 4.63
CA ASN A 39 13.26 4.32 4.33
C ASN A 39 14.01 5.25 5.30
N ARG A 40 13.45 6.44 5.60
CA ARG A 40 14.02 7.35 6.61
C ARG A 40 14.16 6.65 7.97
N LEU A 41 13.10 6.00 8.45
CA LEU A 41 13.13 5.27 9.71
C LEU A 41 14.10 4.08 9.67
N TYR A 42 14.24 3.42 8.53
CA TYR A 42 15.23 2.35 8.34
C TYR A 42 16.67 2.85 8.47
N GLU A 43 16.97 4.05 7.97
CA GLU A 43 18.28 4.69 8.09
C GLU A 43 18.56 5.21 9.50
N GLU A 44 17.54 5.71 10.20
CA GLU A 44 17.63 6.25 11.56
C GLU A 44 17.73 5.15 12.65
N ASN A 45 17.30 3.93 12.35
CA ASN A 45 17.29 2.82 13.31
C ASN A 45 18.39 1.79 13.03
N LEU A 46 18.77 1.03 14.07
CA LEU A 46 19.77 -0.03 14.01
C LEU A 46 19.22 -1.36 14.57
N GLY A 47 19.98 -2.44 14.37
CA GLY A 47 19.68 -3.75 14.94
C GLY A 47 18.32 -4.30 14.51
N SER A 48 17.57 -4.88 15.46
CA SER A 48 16.31 -5.57 15.19
C SER A 48 15.25 -4.65 14.60
N MET A 49 15.19 -3.38 15.01
CA MET A 49 14.21 -2.44 14.49
C MET A 49 14.42 -2.17 13.00
N ARG A 50 15.68 -1.97 12.59
CA ARG A 50 16.05 -1.83 11.17
C ARG A 50 15.61 -3.04 10.34
N THR A 51 15.82 -4.26 10.85
CA THR A 51 15.41 -5.49 10.17
C THR A 51 13.89 -5.57 10.01
N LEU A 52 13.12 -5.18 11.03
CA LEU A 52 11.66 -5.15 10.95
C LEU A 52 11.16 -4.13 9.92
N ILE A 53 11.70 -2.92 9.93
CA ILE A 53 11.34 -1.88 8.95
C ILE A 53 11.68 -2.33 7.53
N GLY A 54 12.86 -2.94 7.33
CA GLY A 54 13.27 -3.46 6.02
C GLY A 54 12.28 -4.51 5.48
N ALA A 55 11.87 -5.45 6.34
CA ALA A 55 10.89 -6.46 5.95
C ALA A 55 9.52 -5.87 5.58
N GLU A 56 9.10 -4.78 6.25
CA GLU A 56 7.86 -4.08 5.91
C GLU A 56 7.96 -3.27 4.61
N ILE A 57 9.13 -2.66 4.33
CA ILE A 57 9.41 -2.00 3.05
C ILE A 57 9.29 -3.00 1.89
N ASP A 58 9.92 -4.17 2.02
CA ASP A 58 9.88 -5.21 0.99
C ASP A 58 8.46 -5.75 0.79
N ARG A 59 7.69 -5.94 1.87
CA ARG A 59 6.27 -6.30 1.79
C ARG A 59 5.45 -5.27 1.02
N MET A 60 5.61 -3.98 1.33
CA MET A 60 4.89 -2.92 0.63
C MET A 60 5.26 -2.88 -0.86
N ARG A 61 6.54 -3.01 -1.20
CA ARG A 61 6.99 -3.07 -2.61
C ARG A 61 6.34 -4.25 -3.34
N ASN A 62 6.35 -5.44 -2.75
CA ASN A 62 5.74 -6.62 -3.36
C ASN A 62 4.22 -6.46 -3.59
N VAL A 63 3.51 -5.82 -2.65
CA VAL A 63 2.07 -5.53 -2.80
C VAL A 63 1.81 -4.50 -3.90
N ILE A 64 2.66 -3.47 -4.02
CA ILE A 64 2.60 -2.49 -5.12
C ILE A 64 2.82 -3.17 -6.48
N GLU A 65 3.79 -4.09 -6.58
CA GLU A 65 4.03 -4.86 -7.82
C GLU A 65 2.83 -5.74 -8.20
N GLY A 66 2.07 -6.21 -7.22
CA GLY A 66 0.83 -6.98 -7.45
C GLY A 66 -0.33 -6.16 -8.02
N GLN A 67 -0.23 -4.82 -7.99
CA GLN A 67 -1.21 -3.87 -8.55
C GLN A 67 -2.67 -4.07 -8.09
N ASP A 68 -2.87 -4.64 -6.91
CA ASP A 68 -4.19 -4.77 -6.28
C ASP A 68 -4.44 -3.56 -5.34
N PRO A 69 -5.31 -2.61 -5.70
CA PRO A 69 -5.57 -1.40 -4.92
C PRO A 69 -6.11 -1.67 -3.52
N GLU A 70 -6.86 -2.76 -3.31
CA GLU A 70 -7.38 -3.11 -2.00
C GLU A 70 -6.24 -3.57 -1.09
N GLN A 71 -5.38 -4.46 -1.60
CA GLN A 71 -4.20 -4.92 -0.88
C GLN A 71 -3.20 -3.78 -0.63
N ILE A 72 -2.98 -2.91 -1.61
CA ILE A 72 -2.12 -1.72 -1.49
C ILE A 72 -2.65 -0.80 -0.38
N THR A 73 -3.95 -0.53 -0.38
CA THR A 73 -4.58 0.34 0.63
C THR A 73 -4.46 -0.26 2.02
N ALA A 74 -4.75 -1.55 2.17
CA ALA A 74 -4.64 -2.27 3.44
C ALA A 74 -3.18 -2.31 3.95
N MET A 75 -2.23 -2.61 3.07
CA MET A 75 -0.80 -2.65 3.42
C MET A 75 -0.30 -1.27 3.83
N ARG A 76 -0.71 -0.21 3.14
CA ARG A 76 -0.34 1.17 3.47
C ARG A 76 -0.86 1.58 4.85
N ALA A 77 -2.11 1.24 5.19
CA ALA A 77 -2.65 1.51 6.52
C ALA A 77 -1.85 0.79 7.61
N ARG A 78 -1.60 -0.52 7.43
CA ARG A 78 -0.80 -1.33 8.36
C ARG A 78 0.62 -0.80 8.52
N LEU A 79 1.29 -0.44 7.42
CA LEU A 79 2.62 0.15 7.45
C LEU A 79 2.59 1.49 8.21
N GLY A 80 1.58 2.32 7.98
CA GLY A 80 1.42 3.60 8.67
C GLY A 80 1.36 3.45 10.18
N GLU A 81 0.51 2.54 10.67
CA GLU A 81 0.39 2.21 12.09
C GLU A 81 1.70 1.69 12.69
N PHE A 82 2.41 0.83 11.94
CA PHE A 82 3.72 0.34 12.36
C PHE A 82 4.74 1.47 12.50
N LEU A 83 4.86 2.34 11.50
CA LEU A 83 5.80 3.47 11.56
C LEU A 83 5.43 4.46 12.68
N ASP A 84 4.13 4.71 12.89
CA ASP A 84 3.65 5.55 14.00
C ASP A 84 4.05 4.97 15.37
N SER A 85 4.04 3.64 15.52
CA SER A 85 4.48 3.01 16.77
C SER A 85 5.96 3.22 17.06
N ILE A 86 6.80 3.31 16.01
CA ILE A 86 8.24 3.56 16.13
C ILE A 86 8.48 5.02 16.47
N ASP A 87 7.87 5.95 15.74
CA ASP A 87 8.00 7.39 15.98
C ASP A 87 7.57 7.75 17.41
N ARG A 88 6.54 7.09 17.95
CA ARG A 88 6.11 7.27 19.35
C ARG A 88 7.08 6.71 20.37
N SER A 89 7.85 5.66 20.05
CA SER A 89 8.84 5.08 20.97
C SER A 89 10.16 5.86 21.02
N LEU A 90 10.37 6.79 20.07
CA LEU A 90 11.54 7.67 20.01
C LEU A 90 11.32 8.99 20.77
N LEU A 91 10.11 9.24 21.29
CA LEU A 91 9.73 10.38 22.14
C LEU A 91 9.66 9.96 23.62
#